data_AF-A0A060UQA2-F1
#
_entry.id   AF-A0A060UQA2-F1
#
_cell.length_a   1.000
_cell.length_b   1.000
_cell.length_c   1.000
_cell.angle_alpha   90.00
_cell.angle_beta   90.00
_cell.angle_gamma   90.00
#
_symmetry.space_group_name_H-M   'P 1'
#
loop_
_entity.id
_entity.type
_entity.pdbx_description
1 polymer ?
#
loop_
_entity_poly.entity_id
_entity_poly.type
_entity_poly.pdbx_seq_one_letter_code
_entity_poly.pdbx_strand_id
1 'polypeptide(L)'
;MSILRFLKGVILHGFLYSIAAGVLAWMLIFGIAVYRYHYLGHTPDHILWLTPHMMSWPKALDKAAYIASVAAIITVATGLALTVLFNIISGLVMLVAIAIFKTRHHETLGQHMK
;
A
#
# COMPACT_ATOMS: atom_id res chain seq x y z
N MET A 1 4.81 21.82 -18.71
CA MET A 1 5.51 21.04 -17.67
C MET A 1 5.72 19.63 -18.22
N SER A 2 6.96 19.11 -18.29
CA SER A 2 7.23 17.82 -18.95
C SER A 2 6.51 16.67 -18.23
N ILE A 3 5.82 15.82 -18.98
CA ILE A 3 5.15 14.57 -18.53
C ILE A 3 6.06 13.73 -17.64
N LEU A 4 7.37 13.72 -17.93
CA LEU A 4 8.37 12.98 -17.15
C LEU A 4 8.54 13.51 -15.71
N ARG A 5 8.42 14.83 -15.51
CA ARG A 5 8.45 15.44 -14.15
C ARG A 5 7.20 15.11 -13.36
N PHE A 6 6.04 15.07 -14.02
CA PHE A 6 4.77 14.71 -13.39
C PHE A 6 4.78 13.24 -12.94
N LEU A 7 5.16 12.30 -13.82
CA LEU A 7 5.29 10.87 -13.49
C LEU A 7 6.28 10.60 -12.35
N LYS A 8 7.46 11.25 -12.36
CA LYS A 8 8.43 11.12 -11.26
C LYS A 8 7.86 11.61 -9.93
N GLY A 9 7.10 12.71 -9.95
CA GLY A 9 6.44 13.26 -8.77
C GLY A 9 5.43 12.28 -8.16
N VAL A 10 4.57 11.68 -9.00
CA VAL A 10 3.53 10.74 -8.56
C VAL A 10 4.13 9.46 -7.96
N ILE A 11 5.17 8.91 -8.60
CA ILE A 11 5.86 7.71 -8.10
C ILE A 11 6.52 7.99 -6.74
N LEU A 12 7.18 9.14 -6.59
CA LEU A 12 7.81 9.52 -5.33
C LEU A 12 6.79 9.70 -4.20
N HIS A 13 5.66 10.36 -4.48
CA HIS A 13 4.61 10.53 -3.48
C HIS A 13 3.99 9.18 -3.09
N GLY A 14 3.69 8.31 -4.05
CA GLY A 14 3.17 6.97 -3.76
C GLY A 14 4.13 6.11 -2.95
N PHE A 15 5.44 6.24 -3.20
CA PHE A 15 6.47 5.59 -2.40
C PHE A 15 6.48 6.11 -0.95
N LEU A 16 6.48 7.43 -0.77
CA LEU A 16 6.46 8.05 0.55
C LEU A 16 5.20 7.68 1.34
N TYR A 17 4.03 7.70 0.71
CA TYR A 17 2.78 7.27 1.34
C TYR A 17 2.80 5.78 1.71
N SER A 18 3.38 4.93 0.87
CA SER A 18 3.49 3.49 1.16
C SER A 18 4.40 3.22 2.36
N ILE A 19 5.53 3.95 2.46
CA ILE A 19 6.40 3.88 3.65
C ILE A 19 5.68 4.38 4.89
N ALA A 20 5.04 5.55 4.82
CA ALA A 20 4.32 6.11 5.97
C ALA A 20 3.20 5.16 6.44
N ALA A 21 2.43 4.59 5.50
CA ALA A 21 1.41 3.58 5.79
C ALA A 21 2.02 2.32 6.41
N GLY A 22 3.18 1.86 5.93
CA GLY A 22 3.92 0.74 6.50
C GLY A 22 4.36 0.99 7.94
N VAL A 23 4.89 2.19 8.24
CA VAL A 23 5.28 2.57 9.61
C VAL A 23 4.07 2.65 10.52
N LEU A 24 2.96 3.25 10.07
CA LEU A 24 1.72 3.32 10.85
C LEU A 24 1.13 1.92 11.11
N ALA A 25 1.10 1.07 10.09
CA ALA A 25 0.67 -0.32 10.23
C ALA A 25 1.57 -1.09 11.20
N TRP A 26 2.88 -0.88 11.13
CA TRP A 26 3.85 -1.45 12.06
C TRP A 26 3.52 -1.06 13.50
N MET A 27 3.37 0.24 13.78
CA MET A 27 3.08 0.75 15.14
C MET A 27 1.76 0.18 15.68
N LEU A 28 0.73 0.15 14.85
CA LEU A 28 -0.59 -0.36 15.21
C LEU A 28 -0.52 -1.87 15.55
N ILE A 29 0.04 -2.67 14.65
CA ILE A 29 0.11 -4.12 14.81
C ILE A 29 1.06 -4.49 15.94
N PHE A 30 2.16 -3.76 16.11
CA PHE A 30 3.07 -3.94 17.23
C PHE A 30 2.35 -3.71 18.56
N GLY A 31 1.62 -2.59 18.70
CA GLY A 31 0.85 -2.30 19.92
C GLY A 31 -0.20 -3.36 20.22
N ILE A 32 -0.96 -3.79 19.21
CA ILE A 32 -1.98 -4.84 19.34
C ILE A 32 -1.32 -6.19 19.72
N ALA A 33 -0.21 -6.53 19.10
CA ALA A 33 0.51 -7.79 19.35
C ALA A 33 1.12 -7.81 20.76
N VAL A 34 1.75 -6.72 21.21
CA VAL A 34 2.25 -6.60 22.58
C VAL A 34 1.10 -6.71 23.59
N TYR A 35 -0.01 -5.99 23.35
CA TYR A 35 -1.19 -6.06 24.21
C TYR A 35 -1.72 -7.49 24.31
N ARG A 36 -1.82 -8.18 23.17
CA ARG A 36 -2.29 -9.57 23.11
C ARG A 36 -1.33 -10.53 23.82
N TYR A 37 -0.04 -10.49 23.51
CA TYR A 37 0.93 -11.45 24.04
C TYR A 37 1.24 -11.26 25.52
N HIS A 38 1.19 -10.02 26.01
CA HIS A 38 1.51 -9.74 27.40
C HIS A 38 0.29 -9.72 28.32
N TYR A 39 -0.84 -9.14 27.90
CA TYR A 39 -2.00 -8.93 28.80
C TYR A 39 -3.13 -9.94 28.60
N LEU A 40 -3.44 -10.33 27.37
CA LEU A 40 -4.50 -11.32 27.09
C LEU A 40 -3.98 -12.76 27.11
N GLY A 41 -2.66 -12.93 27.10
CA GLY A 41 -1.99 -14.22 26.98
C GLY A 41 -2.12 -14.83 25.58
N HIS A 42 -1.30 -15.84 25.32
CA HIS A 42 -1.28 -16.55 24.05
C HIS A 42 -1.85 -17.96 24.27
N THR A 43 -2.87 -18.35 23.49
CA THR A 43 -3.18 -19.76 23.29
C THR A 43 -2.02 -20.37 22.52
N PRO A 44 -1.25 -21.32 23.08
CA PRO A 44 -0.16 -21.95 22.36
C PRO A 44 -0.70 -22.56 21.06
N ASP A 45 0.04 -22.38 19.96
CA ASP A 45 -0.34 -22.74 18.58
C ASP A 45 -0.65 -24.24 18.37
N HIS A 46 -0.67 -25.04 19.45
CA HIS A 46 -0.77 -26.49 19.44
C HIS A 46 -1.91 -27.01 20.32
N ILE A 47 -2.44 -26.23 21.27
CA ILE A 47 -3.44 -26.70 22.24
C ILE A 47 -4.44 -25.58 22.60
N LEU A 48 -5.64 -25.65 22.03
CA LEU A 48 -6.73 -24.69 22.19
C LEU A 48 -7.35 -24.64 23.61
N TRP A 49 -7.10 -25.63 24.46
CA TRP A 49 -7.67 -25.72 25.82
C TRP A 49 -6.73 -25.30 26.96
N LEU A 50 -5.47 -24.96 26.66
CA LEU A 50 -4.51 -24.52 27.68
C LEU A 50 -4.74 -23.04 28.00
N THR A 51 -4.91 -22.74 29.29
CA THR A 51 -5.15 -21.41 29.83
C THR A 51 -4.15 -20.41 29.24
N PRO A 52 -4.60 -19.25 28.72
CA PRO A 52 -3.71 -18.28 28.11
C PRO A 52 -2.62 -17.87 29.11
N HIS A 53 -1.37 -18.19 28.78
CA HIS A 53 -0.22 -17.78 29.59
C HIS A 53 0.34 -16.47 29.04
N MET A 54 0.60 -15.55 29.94
CA MET A 54 1.28 -14.29 29.63
C MET A 54 2.72 -14.57 29.23
N MET A 55 3.16 -14.02 28.10
CA MET A 55 4.57 -14.05 27.73
C MET A 55 5.36 -13.04 28.57
N SER A 56 6.58 -13.40 28.94
CA SER A 56 7.52 -12.44 29.52
C SER A 56 7.77 -11.29 28.55
N TRP A 57 7.95 -10.08 29.08
CA TRP A 57 8.18 -8.85 28.31
C TRP A 57 9.15 -9.02 27.13
N PRO A 58 10.35 -9.61 27.30
CA PRO A 58 11.30 -9.75 26.20
C PRO A 58 10.77 -10.61 25.05
N LYS A 59 10.07 -11.71 25.37
CA LYS A 59 9.50 -12.62 24.36
C LYS A 59 8.28 -12.00 23.66
N ALA A 60 7.45 -11.27 24.40
CA ALA A 60 6.30 -10.58 23.84
C ALA A 60 6.73 -9.48 22.86
N LEU A 61 7.75 -8.70 23.21
CA LEU A 61 8.31 -7.64 22.36
C LEU A 61 8.94 -8.21 21.09
N ASP A 62 9.73 -9.28 21.20
CA ASP A 62 10.38 -9.92 20.06
C ASP A 62 9.35 -10.52 19.07
N LYS A 63 8.37 -11.28 19.59
CA LYS A 63 7.30 -11.87 18.77
C LYS A 63 6.41 -10.79 18.13
N ALA A 64 6.09 -9.72 18.87
CA ALA A 64 5.31 -8.60 18.35
C ALA A 64 6.08 -7.82 17.27
N ALA A 65 7.37 -7.55 17.47
CA ALA A 65 8.22 -6.86 16.51
C ALA A 65 8.33 -7.64 15.20
N TYR A 66 8.50 -8.97 15.28
CA TYR A 66 8.52 -9.83 14.10
C TYR A 66 7.23 -9.73 13.28
N ILE A 67 6.06 -9.90 13.93
CA ILE A 67 4.76 -9.88 13.25
C ILE A 67 4.45 -8.50 12.67
N ALA A 68 4.71 -7.44 13.45
CA ALA A 68 4.55 -6.08 12.98
C ALA A 68 5.43 -5.79 11.75
N SER A 69 6.66 -6.30 11.73
CA SER A 69 7.60 -6.13 10.63
C SER A 69 7.13 -6.85 9.36
N VAL A 70 6.68 -8.10 9.48
CA VAL A 70 6.10 -8.84 8.36
C VAL A 70 4.89 -8.09 7.77
N ALA A 71 3.99 -7.63 8.62
CA ALA A 71 2.80 -6.89 8.17
C ALA A 71 3.14 -5.54 7.53
N ALA A 72 4.15 -4.84 8.05
CA ALA A 72 4.64 -3.59 7.48
C ALA A 72 5.24 -3.80 6.09
N ILE A 73 6.06 -4.84 5.89
CA ILE A 73 6.61 -5.20 4.58
C ILE A 73 5.49 -5.46 3.58
N ILE A 74 4.48 -6.25 3.97
CA ILE A 74 3.32 -6.53 3.11
C ILE A 74 2.59 -5.23 2.77
N THR A 75 2.36 -4.36 3.76
CA THR A 75 1.66 -3.07 3.57
C THR A 75 2.40 -2.15 2.60
N VAL A 76 3.73 -2.04 2.72
CA VAL A 76 4.55 -1.28 1.78
C VAL A 76 4.46 -1.88 0.38
N ALA A 77 4.60 -3.20 0.24
CA ALA A 77 4.52 -3.89 -1.04
C ALA A 77 3.15 -3.68 -1.71
N THR A 78 2.06 -3.81 -0.96
CA THR A 78 0.70 -3.55 -1.45
C THR A 78 0.50 -2.09 -1.84
N GLY A 79 0.98 -1.13 -1.04
CA GLY A 79 0.90 0.30 -1.36
C GLY A 79 1.63 0.66 -2.65
N LEU A 80 2.82 0.09 -2.87
CA LEU A 80 3.57 0.27 -4.11
C LEU A 80 2.87 -0.38 -5.30
N ALA A 81 2.36 -1.60 -5.15
CA ALA A 81 1.61 -2.29 -6.21
C ALA A 81 0.37 -1.48 -6.63
N LEU A 82 -0.38 -0.94 -5.67
CA LEU A 82 -1.53 -0.07 -5.94
C LEU A 82 -1.10 1.23 -6.64
N THR A 83 -0.01 1.85 -6.21
CA THR A 83 0.53 3.06 -6.87
C THR A 83 0.86 2.80 -8.34
N VAL A 84 1.52 1.67 -8.64
CA VAL A 84 1.84 1.27 -10.02
C VAL A 84 0.56 1.01 -10.82
N LEU A 85 -0.40 0.27 -10.24
CA LEU A 85 -1.68 -0.02 -10.88
C LEU A 85 -2.46 1.26 -11.23
N PHE A 86 -2.58 2.19 -10.30
CA PHE A 86 -3.23 3.49 -10.53
C PHE A 86 -2.54 4.29 -11.63
N ASN A 87 -1.22 4.26 -11.69
CA ASN A 87 -0.47 4.92 -12.77
C ASN A 87 -0.74 4.30 -14.14
N ILE A 88 -0.79 2.97 -14.24
CA ILE A 88 -1.11 2.27 -15.49
C ILE A 88 -2.52 2.63 -15.95
N ILE A 89 -3.51 2.54 -15.06
CA ILE A 89 -4.90 2.87 -15.37
C ILE A 89 -5.04 4.33 -15.79
N SER A 90 -4.44 5.27 -15.05
CA SER A 90 -4.48 6.70 -15.37
C SER A 90 -3.84 6.98 -16.73
N GLY A 91 -2.72 6.31 -17.04
CA GLY A 91 -2.06 6.40 -18.33
C GLY A 91 -2.95 5.90 -19.48
N LEU A 92 -3.61 4.75 -19.30
CA LEU A 92 -4.54 4.20 -20.28
C LEU A 92 -5.72 5.14 -20.55
N VAL A 93 -6.34 5.70 -19.50
CA VAL A 93 -7.44 6.67 -19.62
C VAL A 93 -6.98 7.91 -20.40
N MET A 94 -5.78 8.42 -20.12
CA MET A 94 -5.23 9.57 -20.83
C MET A 94 -4.96 9.27 -22.32
N LEU A 95 -4.44 8.08 -22.65
CA LEU A 95 -4.25 7.66 -24.05
C LEU A 95 -5.57 7.56 -24.81
N VAL A 96 -6.61 6.99 -24.18
CA VAL A 96 -7.96 6.93 -24.77
C VAL A 96 -8.52 8.33 -25.01
N ALA A 97 -8.38 9.23 -24.03
CA ALA A 97 -8.83 10.62 -24.17
C ALA A 97 -8.12 11.34 -25.33
N ILE A 98 -6.79 11.17 -25.46
CA ILE A 98 -6.01 11.74 -26.58
C ILE A 98 -6.47 11.16 -27.91
N ALA A 99 -6.70 9.83 -27.98
CA ALA A 99 -7.17 9.18 -29.19
C ALA A 99 -8.51 9.77 -29.64
N ILE A 100 -9.49 9.87 -28.73
CA ILE A 100 -10.82 10.46 -29.00
C ILE A 100 -10.70 11.91 -29.46
N PHE A 101 -9.86 12.70 -28.78
CA PHE A 101 -9.68 14.11 -29.12
C PHE A 101 -9.05 14.27 -30.52
N LYS A 102 -8.08 13.42 -30.87
CA LYS A 102 -7.46 13.41 -32.19
C LYS A 102 -8.45 13.02 -33.29
N THR A 103 -9.30 12.01 -33.09
CA THR A 103 -10.34 11.64 -34.06
C THR A 103 -11.32 12.79 -34.28
N ARG A 104 -11.84 13.37 -33.20
CA ARG A 104 -12.74 14.54 -33.26
C ARG A 104 -12.10 15.71 -34.01
N HIS A 105 -10.82 15.97 -33.79
CA HIS A 105 -10.13 17.10 -34.44
C HIS A 105 -9.99 16.90 -35.95
N HIS A 106 -9.69 15.67 -36.40
CA HIS A 106 -9.63 15.33 -37.82
C HIS A 106 -11.00 15.43 -38.51
N GLU A 107 -12.09 15.09 -37.83
CA GLU A 107 -13.45 15.27 -38.35
C GLU A 107 -13.78 16.76 -38.59
N THR A 108 -13.47 17.64 -37.64
CA THR A 108 -13.67 19.09 -37.80
C THR A 108 -12.84 19.71 -38.93
N LEU A 109 -11.58 19.28 -39.12
CA LEU A 109 -10.74 19.78 -40.20
C LEU A 109 -11.21 19.28 -41.58
N GLY A 110 -11.75 18.06 -41.65
CA GLY A 110 -12.35 17.52 -42.87
C GLY A 110 -13.67 18.21 -43.27
N GLN A 111 -14.42 18.75 -42.31
CA GLN A 111 -15.63 19.55 -42.58
C GLN A 111 -15.32 20.97 -43.10
N HIS A 112 -14.20 21.57 -42.69
CA HIS A 112 -13.81 22.91 -43.14
C HIS A 112 -13.13 22.96 -44.53
N MET A 113 -12.73 21.81 -45.08
CA MET A 113 -12.11 21.70 -46.42
C MET A 113 -13.08 21.30 -47.54
N LYS A 114 -14.39 21.20 -47.25
CA LYS A 114 -15.46 21.03 -48.25
C LYS A 114 -16.26 22.32 -48.39
#